data_AF-A0A535CTV3-F1
#
_entry.id   AF-A0A535CTV3-F1
#
_cell.length_a   1.000
_cell.length_b   1.000
_cell.length_c   1.000
_cell.angle_alpha   90.00
_cell.angle_beta   90.00
_cell.angle_gamma   90.00
#
_symmetry.space_group_name_H-M   'P 1'
#
loop_
_entity.id
_entity.type
_entity.pdbx_description
1 polymer ?
#
loop_
_entity_poly.entity_id
_entity_poly.type
_entity_poly.pdbx_seq_one_letter_code
_entity_poly.pdbx_strand_id
1 'polypeptide(L)'
;MSCVSPQLLADLKPLLLGLEADLRELCRERPDVDEPLRSEWASAREANRTASAYEPWREELLTQVAVAWVLACVFVRFCEDNDLVEAPWLSGPGLRRQRALDQRQHYFQQHPTETDREYLYDVFEQMARLPGLGDLFDKRHNPLWRVGLSGDGATKLLAFWQRIDPATGQLAHDFSDPEWDTRFLGDLYQDLSESARKKYALLQTPTFVEEFILDRTLEPAIAEFGHREVRLIDPTCGSGHFLLGAFARLLRRWQLTHPAANPRDLVQKALDQVFGVDLNPFAVAIARFRLLLAALQASGIPRLRDAPAFQMNLA
;
A
#
# COMPACT_ATOMS: atom_id res chain seq x y z
N MET A 1 -3.35 18.54 7.45
CA MET A 1 -4.22 17.35 7.27
C MET A 1 -4.33 17.13 5.77
N SER A 2 -3.49 16.26 5.21
CA SER A 2 -3.60 15.91 3.79
C SER A 2 -4.69 14.85 3.64
N CYS A 3 -5.89 15.28 3.26
CA CYS A 3 -6.95 14.38 2.82
C CYS A 3 -6.66 13.94 1.38
N VAL A 4 -7.23 12.81 0.93
CA VAL A 4 -7.20 12.44 -0.49
C VAL A 4 -7.74 13.60 -1.31
N SER A 5 -6.97 14.03 -2.31
CA SER A 5 -7.45 15.00 -3.28
C SER A 5 -8.79 14.52 -3.85
N PRO A 6 -9.90 15.28 -3.70
CA PRO A 6 -11.19 14.88 -4.25
C PRO A 6 -11.13 14.54 -5.74
N GLN A 7 -10.21 15.19 -6.46
CA GLN A 7 -9.94 14.94 -7.87
C GLN A 7 -9.33 13.55 -8.12
N LEU A 8 -8.36 13.12 -7.30
CA LEU A 8 -7.75 11.78 -7.42
C LEU A 8 -8.82 10.70 -7.29
N LEU A 9 -9.68 10.80 -6.27
CA LEU A 9 -10.75 9.84 -6.06
C LEU A 9 -11.77 9.85 -7.22
N ALA A 10 -12.16 11.04 -7.69
CA ALA A 10 -13.08 11.19 -8.81
C ALA A 10 -12.54 10.55 -10.10
N ASP A 11 -11.23 10.63 -10.33
CA ASP A 11 -10.57 10.06 -11.50
C ASP A 11 -10.31 8.55 -11.37
N LEU A 12 -10.01 8.06 -10.16
CA LEU A 12 -9.75 6.63 -9.91
C LEU A 12 -11.01 5.77 -10.00
N LYS A 13 -12.19 6.30 -9.63
CA LYS A 13 -13.44 5.52 -9.68
C LYS A 13 -13.76 5.00 -11.10
N PRO A 14 -13.75 5.83 -12.15
CA PRO A 14 -13.89 5.35 -13.53
C PRO A 14 -12.78 4.40 -13.98
N LEU A 15 -11.52 4.66 -13.57
CA LEU A 15 -10.41 3.76 -13.89
C LEU A 15 -10.66 2.37 -13.30
N LEU A 16 -11.04 2.29 -12.02
CA LEU A 16 -11.31 1.04 -11.32
C LEU A 16 -12.41 0.23 -12.02
N LEU A 17 -13.52 0.87 -12.39
CA LEU A 17 -14.59 0.21 -13.15
C LEU A 17 -14.08 -0.34 -14.49
N GLY A 18 -13.19 0.38 -15.16
CA GLY A 18 -12.52 -0.08 -16.37
C GLY A 18 -11.64 -1.30 -16.15
N LEU A 19 -10.88 -1.34 -15.05
CA LEU A 19 -10.04 -2.48 -14.68
C LEU A 19 -10.88 -3.70 -14.27
N GLU A 20 -11.98 -3.50 -13.54
CA GLU A 20 -12.92 -4.59 -13.22
C GLU A 20 -13.55 -5.18 -14.49
N ALA A 21 -13.90 -4.33 -15.46
CA ALA A 21 -14.39 -4.79 -16.76
C ALA A 21 -13.34 -5.60 -17.53
N ASP A 22 -12.09 -5.13 -17.53
CA ASP A 22 -10.95 -5.81 -18.14
C ASP A 22 -10.72 -7.22 -17.54
N LEU A 23 -10.63 -7.30 -16.22
CA LEU A 23 -10.44 -8.56 -15.48
C LEU A 23 -11.61 -9.53 -15.71
N ARG A 24 -12.84 -9.01 -15.75
CA ARG A 24 -14.04 -9.82 -15.99
C ARG A 24 -14.05 -10.40 -17.40
N GLU A 25 -13.62 -9.62 -18.40
CA GLU A 25 -13.54 -10.09 -19.77
C GLU A 25 -12.48 -11.18 -19.92
N LEU A 26 -11.31 -11.00 -19.29
CA LEU A 26 -10.27 -12.04 -19.24
C LEU A 26 -10.82 -13.35 -18.67
N CYS A 27 -11.52 -13.32 -17.53
CA CYS A 27 -12.12 -14.54 -16.97
C CYS A 27 -13.20 -15.16 -17.86
N ARG A 28 -13.81 -14.42 -18.80
CA ARG A 28 -14.79 -14.98 -19.75
C ARG A 28 -14.10 -15.61 -20.96
N GLU A 29 -13.08 -14.94 -21.49
CA GLU A 29 -12.43 -15.35 -22.73
C GLU A 29 -11.32 -16.38 -22.52
N ARG A 30 -10.75 -16.47 -21.31
CA ARG A 30 -9.58 -17.29 -20.98
C ARG A 30 -9.91 -18.31 -19.90
N PRO A 31 -10.23 -19.56 -20.28
CA PRO A 31 -10.47 -20.64 -19.32
C PRO A 31 -9.30 -20.87 -18.36
N ASP A 32 -8.06 -20.69 -18.83
CA ASP A 32 -6.85 -20.81 -18.02
C ASP A 32 -6.76 -19.79 -16.87
N VAL A 33 -7.51 -18.69 -16.96
CA VAL A 33 -7.63 -17.68 -15.90
C VAL A 33 -8.79 -17.99 -14.94
N ASP A 34 -9.94 -18.46 -15.45
CA ASP A 34 -11.15 -18.71 -14.64
C ASP A 34 -11.11 -20.06 -13.89
N GLU A 35 -10.45 -21.09 -14.44
CA GLU A 35 -10.38 -22.43 -13.85
C GLU A 35 -9.74 -22.46 -12.44
N PRO A 36 -8.59 -21.81 -12.19
CA PRO A 36 -8.03 -21.73 -10.84
C PRO A 36 -8.99 -21.08 -9.83
N LEU A 37 -9.71 -20.04 -10.26
CA LEU A 37 -10.69 -19.34 -9.43
C LEU A 37 -11.88 -20.25 -9.08
N ARG A 38 -12.36 -21.05 -10.04
CA ARG A 38 -13.41 -22.06 -9.79
C ARG A 38 -12.96 -23.13 -8.81
N SER A 39 -11.72 -23.60 -8.95
CA SER A 39 -11.15 -24.59 -8.03
C SER A 39 -11.08 -24.03 -6.62
N GLU A 40 -10.59 -22.80 -6.45
CA GLU A 40 -10.53 -22.15 -5.15
C GLU A 40 -11.92 -21.94 -4.53
N TRP A 41 -12.88 -21.46 -5.32
CA TRP A 41 -14.26 -21.30 -4.88
C TRP A 41 -14.87 -22.64 -4.43
N ALA A 42 -14.66 -23.72 -5.19
CA ALA A 42 -15.15 -25.04 -4.85
C ALA A 42 -14.56 -25.51 -3.51
N SER A 43 -13.25 -25.39 -3.31
CA SER A 43 -12.59 -25.70 -2.04
C SER A 43 -13.07 -24.81 -0.89
N ALA A 44 -13.34 -23.53 -1.15
CA ALA A 44 -13.90 -22.63 -0.14
C ALA A 44 -15.34 -23.03 0.25
N ARG A 45 -16.15 -23.48 -0.72
CA ARG A 45 -17.51 -23.97 -0.48
C ARG A 45 -17.51 -25.27 0.31
N GLU A 46 -16.66 -26.23 -0.06
CA GLU A 46 -16.49 -27.50 0.66
C GLU A 46 -16.03 -27.29 2.10
N ALA A 47 -15.13 -26.33 2.33
CA ALA A 47 -14.65 -25.94 3.65
C ALA A 47 -15.63 -25.03 4.43
N ASN A 48 -16.84 -24.77 3.92
CA ASN A 48 -17.82 -23.85 4.52
C ASN A 48 -17.29 -22.42 4.77
N ARG A 49 -16.32 -21.96 3.97
CA ARG A 49 -15.75 -20.60 4.04
C ARG A 49 -16.53 -19.58 3.21
N THR A 50 -17.38 -20.04 2.28
CA THR A 50 -18.27 -19.18 1.50
C THR A 50 -19.63 -19.85 1.26
N ALA A 51 -20.69 -19.05 1.34
CA ALA A 51 -22.04 -19.44 0.93
C ALA A 51 -22.46 -18.82 -0.42
N SER A 52 -21.62 -17.94 -0.99
CA SER A 52 -21.91 -17.26 -2.25
C SER A 52 -21.79 -18.21 -3.44
N ALA A 53 -22.66 -18.03 -4.42
CA ALA A 53 -22.47 -18.62 -5.75
C ALA A 53 -21.15 -18.13 -6.38
N TYR A 54 -20.69 -18.84 -7.41
CA TYR A 54 -19.40 -18.56 -8.04
C TYR A 54 -19.30 -17.14 -8.60
N GLU A 55 -20.33 -16.69 -9.33
CA GLU A 55 -20.29 -15.39 -10.01
C GLU A 55 -20.19 -14.22 -9.02
N PRO A 56 -21.05 -14.09 -7.98
CA PRO A 56 -20.88 -13.05 -6.97
C PRO A 56 -19.54 -13.14 -6.21
N TRP A 57 -19.06 -14.35 -5.93
CA TRP A 57 -17.76 -14.54 -5.27
C TRP A 57 -16.60 -14.05 -6.15
N ARG A 58 -16.64 -14.38 -7.45
CA ARG A 58 -15.65 -13.94 -8.43
C ARG A 58 -15.69 -12.42 -8.60
N GLU A 59 -16.87 -11.81 -8.71
CA GLU A 59 -16.99 -10.35 -8.84
C GLU A 59 -16.38 -9.62 -7.64
N GLU A 60 -16.59 -10.13 -6.42
CA GLU A 60 -15.95 -9.56 -5.23
C GLU A 60 -14.42 -9.70 -5.30
N LEU A 61 -13.92 -10.87 -5.70
CA LEU A 61 -12.49 -11.12 -5.89
C LEU A 61 -11.89 -10.17 -6.93
N LEU A 62 -12.50 -10.01 -8.10
CA LEU A 62 -11.97 -9.15 -9.17
C LEU A 62 -11.96 -7.68 -8.74
N THR A 63 -12.92 -7.25 -7.92
CA THR A 63 -12.90 -5.92 -7.28
C THR A 63 -11.65 -5.76 -6.41
N GLN A 64 -11.35 -6.75 -5.56
CA GLN A 64 -10.15 -6.72 -4.72
C GLN A 64 -8.87 -6.72 -5.56
N VAL A 65 -8.81 -7.52 -6.63
CA VAL A 65 -7.67 -7.54 -7.56
C VAL A 65 -7.48 -6.17 -8.21
N ALA A 66 -8.53 -5.56 -8.75
CA ALA A 66 -8.46 -4.25 -9.38
C ALA A 66 -7.96 -3.16 -8.41
N VAL A 67 -8.46 -3.17 -7.17
CA VAL A 67 -7.98 -2.28 -6.11
C VAL A 67 -6.51 -2.54 -5.79
N ALA A 68 -6.08 -3.80 -5.74
CA ALA A 68 -4.68 -4.17 -5.49
C ALA A 68 -3.73 -3.60 -6.56
N TRP A 69 -4.11 -3.67 -7.83
CA TRP A 69 -3.36 -3.08 -8.94
C TRP A 69 -3.20 -1.56 -8.81
N VAL A 70 -4.29 -0.86 -8.45
CA VAL A 70 -4.26 0.58 -8.20
C VAL A 70 -3.37 0.91 -7.01
N LEU A 71 -3.56 0.24 -5.88
CA LEU A 71 -2.84 0.51 -4.64
C LEU A 71 -1.34 0.20 -4.76
N ALA A 72 -0.98 -0.87 -5.47
CA ALA A 72 0.40 -1.18 -5.81
C ALA A 72 1.06 -0.01 -6.53
N CYS A 73 0.40 0.55 -7.56
CA CYS A 73 0.91 1.73 -8.25
C CYS A 73 0.99 2.96 -7.34
N VAL A 74 0.04 3.16 -6.43
CA VAL A 74 0.08 4.27 -5.45
C VAL A 74 1.33 4.18 -4.58
N PHE A 75 1.69 3.00 -4.07
CA PHE A 75 2.93 2.83 -3.30
C PHE A 75 4.17 3.16 -4.14
N VAL A 76 4.21 2.71 -5.39
CA VAL A 76 5.33 3.03 -6.30
C VAL A 76 5.40 4.54 -6.56
N ARG A 77 4.28 5.16 -6.94
CA ARG A 77 4.20 6.60 -7.23
C ARG A 77 4.56 7.45 -6.02
N PHE A 78 4.12 7.09 -4.82
CA PHE A 78 4.50 7.80 -3.60
C PHE A 78 6.02 7.75 -3.39
N CYS A 79 6.64 6.59 -3.60
CA CYS A 79 8.10 6.45 -3.50
C CYS A 79 8.84 7.25 -4.57
N GLU A 80 8.30 7.28 -5.79
CA GLU A 80 8.89 8.02 -6.90
C GLU A 80 8.80 9.54 -6.71
N ASP A 81 7.67 10.04 -6.23
CA ASP A 81 7.40 11.47 -6.09
C ASP A 81 8.18 12.08 -4.93
N ASN A 82 8.45 11.27 -3.89
CA ASN A 82 9.18 11.69 -2.69
C ASN A 82 10.68 11.31 -2.70
N ASP A 83 11.23 10.98 -3.88
CA ASP A 83 12.64 10.61 -4.08
C ASP A 83 13.16 9.46 -3.20
N LEU A 84 12.25 8.60 -2.70
CA LEU A 84 12.59 7.40 -1.92
C LEU A 84 13.28 6.33 -2.76
N VAL A 85 13.07 6.40 -4.08
CA VAL A 85 13.74 5.59 -5.10
C VAL A 85 14.52 6.47 -6.07
N GLU A 86 15.69 5.98 -6.46
CA GLU A 86 16.62 6.74 -7.31
C GLU A 86 16.07 6.96 -8.72
N ALA A 87 15.62 5.90 -9.38
CA ALA A 87 15.06 5.93 -10.72
C ALA A 87 13.53 5.72 -10.64
N PRO A 88 12.73 6.56 -11.31
CA PRO A 88 11.30 6.32 -11.46
C PRO A 88 11.01 5.32 -12.57
N TRP A 89 9.94 4.55 -12.42
CA TRP A 89 9.46 3.55 -13.38
C TRP A 89 8.07 3.89 -13.94
N LEU A 90 7.15 4.36 -13.10
CA LEU A 90 5.79 4.70 -13.52
C LEU A 90 5.72 6.15 -14.01
N SER A 91 6.16 7.10 -13.17
CA SER A 91 6.13 8.54 -13.47
C SER A 91 6.96 9.34 -12.42
N GLY A 92 6.79 10.66 -12.37
CA GLY A 92 7.29 11.49 -11.26
C GLY A 92 7.31 12.98 -11.60
N PRO A 93 7.35 13.88 -10.61
CA PRO A 93 7.33 15.32 -10.84
C PRO A 93 8.53 15.78 -11.67
N GLY A 94 8.31 16.81 -12.50
CA GLY A 94 9.34 17.40 -13.35
C GLY A 94 9.98 16.40 -14.31
N LEU A 95 11.32 16.32 -14.29
CA LEU A 95 12.09 15.46 -15.20
C LEU A 95 11.94 13.95 -14.91
N ARG A 96 11.40 13.58 -13.74
CA ARG A 96 11.24 12.17 -13.34
C ARG A 96 10.24 11.45 -14.24
N ARG A 97 9.16 12.11 -14.67
CA ARG A 97 8.22 11.56 -15.67
C ARG A 97 8.92 11.16 -16.97
N GLN A 98 9.78 12.03 -17.51
CA GLN A 98 10.50 11.71 -18.75
C GLN A 98 11.42 10.52 -18.55
N ARG A 99 12.14 10.46 -17.43
CA ARG A 99 13.01 9.31 -17.10
C ARG A 99 12.23 8.00 -17.00
N ALA A 100 11.02 8.02 -16.42
CA ALA A 100 10.15 6.84 -16.36
C ALA A 100 9.71 6.37 -17.76
N LEU A 101 9.39 7.31 -18.66
CA LEU A 101 9.08 7.00 -20.05
C LEU A 101 10.28 6.40 -20.79
N ASP A 102 11.48 6.96 -20.58
CA ASP A 102 12.72 6.44 -21.16
C ASP A 102 13.03 5.04 -20.63
N GLN A 103 12.81 4.78 -19.33
CA GLN A 103 12.98 3.47 -18.71
C GLN A 103 12.02 2.42 -19.29
N ARG A 104 10.75 2.79 -19.48
CA ARG A 104 9.76 1.95 -20.15
C ARG A 104 10.15 1.64 -21.59
N GLN A 105 10.62 2.64 -22.33
CA GLN A 105 11.11 2.44 -23.70
C GLN A 105 12.29 1.48 -23.73
N HIS A 106 13.23 1.61 -22.79
CA HIS A 106 14.37 0.71 -22.67
C HIS A 106 13.95 -0.73 -22.36
N TYR A 107 12.96 -0.93 -21.49
CA TYR A 107 12.39 -2.24 -21.20
C TYR A 107 11.86 -2.93 -22.48
N PHE A 108 11.02 -2.25 -23.26
CA PHE A 108 10.46 -2.84 -24.49
C PHE A 108 11.47 -3.07 -25.61
N GLN A 109 12.63 -2.38 -25.59
CA GLN A 109 13.74 -2.73 -26.51
C GLN A 109 14.32 -4.10 -26.19
N GLN A 110 14.32 -4.50 -24.92
CA GLN A 110 14.80 -5.80 -24.45
C GLN A 110 13.69 -6.87 -24.48
N HIS A 111 12.43 -6.45 -24.36
CA HIS A 111 11.25 -7.28 -24.24
C HIS A 111 10.17 -6.94 -25.31
N PRO A 112 10.46 -7.12 -26.61
CA PRO A 112 9.63 -6.57 -27.70
C PRO A 112 8.25 -7.24 -27.87
N THR A 113 8.04 -8.41 -27.26
CA THR A 113 6.77 -9.16 -27.34
C THR A 113 5.91 -9.01 -26.09
N GLU A 114 6.43 -8.34 -25.06
CA GLU A 114 5.74 -8.14 -23.80
C GLU A 114 4.82 -6.92 -23.85
N THR A 115 3.91 -6.81 -22.88
CA THR A 115 2.96 -5.70 -22.80
C THR A 115 3.21 -4.84 -21.55
N ASP A 116 2.46 -3.76 -21.38
CA ASP A 116 2.52 -2.94 -20.17
C ASP A 116 2.21 -3.72 -18.89
N ARG A 117 1.55 -4.88 -18.99
CA ARG A 117 1.34 -5.76 -17.85
C ARG A 117 2.64 -6.34 -17.34
N GLU A 118 3.44 -6.92 -18.22
CA GLU A 118 4.75 -7.47 -17.87
C GLU A 118 5.68 -6.37 -17.37
N TYR A 119 5.63 -5.18 -17.98
CA TYR A 119 6.35 -4.02 -17.47
C TYR A 119 5.96 -3.68 -16.03
N LEU A 120 4.65 -3.60 -15.71
CA LEU A 120 4.20 -3.34 -14.33
C LEU A 120 4.64 -4.44 -13.37
N TYR A 121 4.64 -5.71 -13.80
CA TYR A 121 5.18 -6.80 -12.98
C TYR A 121 6.68 -6.63 -12.71
N ASP A 122 7.48 -6.26 -13.70
CA ASP A 122 8.91 -5.94 -13.48
C ASP A 122 9.05 -4.82 -12.45
N VAL A 123 8.28 -3.73 -12.59
CA VAL A 123 8.30 -2.63 -11.62
C VAL A 123 7.97 -3.10 -10.21
N PHE A 124 6.93 -3.91 -10.03
CA PHE A 124 6.56 -4.44 -8.72
C PHE A 124 7.61 -5.39 -8.15
N GLU A 125 8.26 -6.20 -8.99
CA GLU A 125 9.38 -7.05 -8.57
C GLU A 125 10.61 -6.24 -8.16
N GLN A 126 10.92 -5.15 -8.87
CA GLN A 126 12.00 -4.23 -8.49
C GLN A 126 11.70 -3.55 -7.16
N MET A 127 10.45 -3.13 -6.93
CA MET A 127 10.02 -2.57 -5.66
C MET A 127 10.07 -3.59 -4.53
N ALA A 128 9.67 -4.85 -4.77
CA ALA A 128 9.73 -5.93 -3.79
C ALA A 128 11.16 -6.24 -3.31
N ARG A 129 12.19 -5.94 -4.11
CA ARG A 129 13.61 -6.11 -3.75
C ARG A 129 14.12 -5.02 -2.81
N LEU A 130 13.41 -3.91 -2.68
CA LEU A 130 13.79 -2.83 -1.77
C LEU A 130 13.47 -3.21 -0.31
N PRO A 131 14.35 -2.89 0.64
CA PRO A 131 14.12 -3.19 2.05
C PRO A 131 12.78 -2.62 2.56
N GLY A 132 12.00 -3.45 3.25
CA GLY A 132 10.71 -3.07 3.84
C GLY A 132 9.51 -3.11 2.88
N LEU A 133 9.72 -3.24 1.56
CA LEU A 133 8.62 -3.28 0.58
C LEU A 133 8.24 -4.69 0.11
N GLY A 134 9.05 -5.71 0.40
CA GLY A 134 8.81 -7.09 -0.06
C GLY A 134 7.40 -7.61 0.26
N ASP A 135 6.94 -7.42 1.50
CA ASP A 135 5.60 -7.87 1.92
C ASP A 135 4.46 -7.17 1.18
N LEU A 136 4.68 -5.93 0.71
CA LEU A 136 3.65 -5.17 -0.01
C LEU A 136 3.41 -5.72 -1.41
N PHE A 137 4.40 -6.39 -1.99
CA PHE A 137 4.35 -6.96 -3.34
C PHE A 137 4.46 -8.49 -3.33
N ASP A 138 4.27 -9.12 -2.16
CA ASP A 138 4.42 -10.56 -2.00
C ASP A 138 3.45 -11.34 -2.89
N LYS A 139 4.00 -12.31 -3.64
CA LYS A 139 3.25 -13.11 -4.63
C LYS A 139 2.23 -14.06 -4.02
N ARG A 140 2.35 -14.38 -2.72
CA ARG A 140 1.48 -15.35 -2.06
C ARG A 140 0.26 -14.67 -1.46
N HIS A 141 0.41 -13.47 -0.93
CA HIS A 141 -0.65 -12.81 -0.17
C HIS A 141 -1.27 -11.60 -0.87
N ASN A 142 -0.55 -10.93 -1.79
CA ASN A 142 -1.11 -9.76 -2.46
C ASN A 142 -2.11 -10.18 -3.56
N PRO A 143 -3.38 -9.72 -3.50
CA PRO A 143 -4.41 -10.06 -4.49
C PRO A 143 -4.06 -9.71 -5.94
N LEU A 144 -3.16 -8.74 -6.18
CA LEU A 144 -2.79 -8.33 -7.55
C LEU A 144 -2.28 -9.50 -8.39
N TRP A 145 -1.67 -10.51 -7.76
CA TRP A 145 -1.08 -11.67 -8.43
C TRP A 145 -2.10 -12.77 -8.76
N ARG A 146 -3.35 -12.63 -8.31
CA ARG A 146 -4.38 -13.65 -8.52
C ARG A 146 -4.89 -13.65 -9.97
N VAL A 147 -5.08 -12.47 -10.54
CA VAL A 147 -5.48 -12.28 -11.93
C VAL A 147 -4.72 -11.08 -12.49
N GLY A 148 -3.96 -11.32 -13.54
CA GLY A 148 -3.29 -10.24 -14.26
C GLY A 148 -4.27 -9.44 -15.11
N LEU A 149 -4.04 -8.13 -15.23
CA LEU A 149 -4.74 -7.30 -16.22
C LEU A 149 -4.48 -7.80 -17.65
N SER A 150 -5.19 -7.24 -18.63
CA SER A 150 -4.78 -7.34 -20.03
C SER A 150 -3.66 -6.32 -20.31
N GLY A 151 -3.01 -6.44 -21.47
CA GLY A 151 -2.06 -5.42 -21.91
C GLY A 151 -2.70 -4.03 -22.02
N ASP A 152 -3.96 -3.96 -22.47
CA ASP A 152 -4.71 -2.71 -22.59
C ASP A 152 -5.15 -2.16 -21.23
N GLY A 153 -5.55 -3.05 -20.30
CA GLY A 153 -5.87 -2.70 -18.92
C GLY A 153 -4.67 -2.09 -18.20
N ALA A 154 -3.50 -2.73 -18.33
CA ALA A 154 -2.24 -2.23 -17.81
C ALA A 154 -1.82 -0.90 -18.47
N THR A 155 -2.02 -0.75 -19.78
CA THR A 155 -1.76 0.50 -20.52
C THR A 155 -2.61 1.65 -19.97
N LYS A 156 -3.90 1.41 -19.72
CA LYS A 156 -4.80 2.42 -19.14
C LYS A 156 -4.36 2.82 -17.73
N LEU A 157 -3.98 1.84 -16.90
CA LEU A 157 -3.48 2.09 -15.55
C LEU A 157 -2.18 2.91 -15.58
N LEU A 158 -1.24 2.59 -16.47
CA LEU A 158 0.01 3.33 -16.59
C LEU A 158 -0.21 4.75 -17.13
N ALA A 159 -1.05 4.89 -18.16
CA ALA A 159 -1.41 6.18 -18.74
C ALA A 159 -2.08 7.11 -17.70
N PHE A 160 -2.86 6.56 -16.77
CA PHE A 160 -3.45 7.32 -15.66
C PHE A 160 -2.39 8.03 -14.83
N TRP A 161 -1.33 7.33 -14.42
CA TRP A 161 -0.26 7.89 -13.60
C TRP A 161 0.71 8.80 -14.36
N GLN A 162 0.73 8.69 -15.69
CA GLN A 162 1.55 9.53 -16.58
C GLN A 162 0.80 10.75 -17.11
N ARG A 163 -0.48 10.90 -16.78
CA ARG A 163 -1.34 11.99 -17.24
C ARG A 163 -0.83 13.33 -16.70
N ILE A 164 -0.78 14.31 -17.59
CA ILE A 164 -0.44 15.69 -17.27
C ILE A 164 -1.71 16.55 -17.30
N ASP A 165 -1.78 17.56 -16.44
CA ASP A 165 -2.74 18.64 -16.58
C ASP A 165 -2.27 19.57 -17.71
N PRO A 166 -3.04 19.73 -18.81
CA PRO A 166 -2.65 20.59 -19.93
C PRO A 166 -2.49 22.06 -19.56
N ALA A 167 -3.18 22.54 -18.51
CA ALA A 167 -3.13 23.94 -18.10
C ALA A 167 -1.84 24.28 -17.34
N THR A 168 -1.32 23.33 -16.55
CA THR A 168 -0.14 23.55 -15.70
C THR A 168 1.11 22.87 -16.24
N GLY A 169 0.97 21.88 -17.12
CA GLY A 169 2.06 21.01 -17.56
C GLY A 169 2.58 20.07 -16.46
N GLN A 170 1.97 20.07 -15.28
CA GLN A 170 2.33 19.22 -14.15
C GLN A 170 1.60 17.88 -14.22
N LEU A 171 2.02 16.93 -13.40
CA LEU A 171 1.28 15.67 -13.25
C LEU A 171 -0.13 15.96 -12.74
N ALA A 172 -1.11 15.25 -13.31
CA ALA A 172 -2.50 15.35 -12.85
C ALA A 172 -2.65 14.88 -11.39
N HIS A 173 -1.80 13.93 -10.98
CA HIS A 173 -1.75 13.38 -9.62
C HIS A 173 -0.30 13.30 -9.15
N ASP A 174 0.05 14.18 -8.22
CA ASP A 174 1.38 14.31 -7.62
C ASP A 174 1.29 14.00 -6.12
N PHE A 175 2.15 13.10 -5.63
CA PHE A 175 2.22 12.70 -4.22
C PHE A 175 3.41 13.31 -3.47
N SER A 176 4.09 14.32 -4.05
CA SER A 176 5.18 15.03 -3.38
C SER A 176 4.69 15.67 -2.09
N ASP A 177 5.29 15.29 -0.96
CA ASP A 177 4.95 15.80 0.36
C ASP A 177 6.24 15.90 1.20
N PRO A 178 6.70 17.11 1.59
CA PRO A 178 7.91 17.28 2.39
C PRO A 178 7.90 16.54 3.74
N GLU A 179 6.72 16.28 4.30
CA GLU A 179 6.54 15.61 5.59
C GLU A 179 6.22 14.12 5.43
N TRP A 180 6.11 13.63 4.19
CA TRP A 180 5.64 12.28 3.87
C TRP A 180 4.30 11.96 4.55
N ASP A 181 3.32 12.88 4.53
CA ASP A 181 1.98 12.59 5.07
C ASP A 181 1.33 11.47 4.25
N THR A 182 1.02 10.37 4.94
CA THR A 182 0.45 9.16 4.36
C THR A 182 -1.00 8.93 4.76
N ARG A 183 -1.62 9.87 5.47
CA ARG A 183 -3.00 9.73 5.94
C ARG A 183 -3.98 9.45 4.80
N PHE A 184 -3.75 10.10 3.67
CA PHE A 184 -4.55 9.94 2.47
C PHE A 184 -4.63 8.48 1.98
N LEU A 185 -3.63 7.62 2.23
CA LEU A 185 -3.66 6.23 1.77
C LEU A 185 -4.82 5.44 2.35
N GLY A 186 -5.12 5.64 3.63
CA GLY A 186 -6.24 4.96 4.26
C GLY A 186 -7.59 5.51 3.77
N ASP A 187 -7.69 6.82 3.56
CA ASP A 187 -8.89 7.48 3.01
C ASP A 187 -9.13 7.01 1.57
N LEU A 188 -8.05 6.88 0.79
CA LEU A 188 -8.09 6.46 -0.60
C LEU A 188 -8.66 5.08 -0.71
N TYR A 189 -8.13 4.14 0.08
CA TYR A 189 -8.61 2.77 0.09
C TYR A 189 -10.06 2.67 0.56
N GLN A 190 -10.43 3.42 1.61
CA GLN A 190 -11.79 3.48 2.13
C GLN A 190 -12.79 3.93 1.06
N ASP A 191 -12.47 4.97 0.28
CA ASP A 191 -13.41 5.59 -0.64
C ASP A 191 -13.34 5.04 -2.07
N LEU A 192 -12.27 4.32 -2.42
CA LEU A 192 -12.10 3.66 -3.71
C LEU A 192 -13.06 2.48 -3.89
N SER A 193 -13.42 1.78 -2.81
CA SER A 193 -14.34 0.63 -2.86
C SER A 193 -15.45 0.77 -1.81
N GLU A 194 -16.63 1.24 -2.22
CA GLU A 194 -17.80 1.32 -1.34
C GLU A 194 -18.23 -0.05 -0.79
N SER A 195 -18.04 -1.11 -1.59
CA SER A 195 -18.28 -2.49 -1.17
C SER A 195 -17.30 -2.92 -0.09
N ALA A 196 -16.00 -2.62 -0.23
CA ALA A 196 -15.00 -2.85 0.81
C ALA A 196 -15.28 -2.02 2.07
N ARG A 197 -15.69 -0.75 1.92
CA ARG A 197 -16.07 0.12 3.05
C ARG A 197 -17.21 -0.46 3.87
N LYS A 198 -18.25 -0.95 3.21
CA LYS A 198 -19.40 -1.60 3.88
C LYS A 198 -19.01 -2.93 4.51
N LYS A 199 -18.20 -3.75 3.83
CA LYS A 199 -17.83 -5.10 4.28
C LYS A 199 -16.85 -5.10 5.45
N TYR A 200 -15.84 -4.23 5.41
CA TYR A 200 -14.77 -4.17 6.40
C TYR A 200 -14.94 -3.02 7.40
N ALA A 201 -16.08 -2.32 7.37
CA ALA A 201 -16.36 -1.16 8.22
C ALA A 201 -15.20 -0.14 8.25
N LEU A 202 -14.64 0.15 7.07
CA LEU A 202 -13.48 1.02 6.92
C LEU A 202 -13.87 2.46 7.31
N LEU A 203 -13.50 2.86 8.52
CA LEU A 203 -13.63 4.23 9.01
C LEU A 203 -12.34 4.60 9.74
N GLN A 204 -11.64 5.63 9.25
CA GLN A 204 -10.47 6.13 9.95
C GLN A 204 -10.82 6.72 11.31
N THR A 205 -10.06 6.34 12.33
CA THR A 205 -10.12 6.99 13.64
C THR A 205 -9.60 8.43 13.53
N PRO A 206 -10.38 9.45 13.95
CA PRO A 206 -9.85 10.81 14.06
C PRO A 206 -8.66 10.87 15.02
N THR A 207 -7.66 11.70 14.70
CA THR A 207 -6.42 11.77 15.50
C THR A 207 -6.67 12.06 16.97
N PHE A 208 -7.59 12.98 17.29
CA PHE A 208 -7.91 13.31 18.68
C PHE A 208 -8.49 12.11 19.46
N VAL A 209 -9.17 11.18 18.80
CA VAL A 209 -9.71 9.97 19.43
C VAL A 209 -8.60 8.97 19.68
N GLU A 210 -7.72 8.77 18.70
CA GLU A 210 -6.51 7.94 18.85
C GLU A 210 -5.63 8.45 19.99
N GLU A 211 -5.31 9.75 19.99
CA GLU A 211 -4.49 10.36 21.02
C GLU A 211 -5.13 10.21 22.41
N PHE A 212 -6.43 10.53 22.53
CA PHE A 212 -7.16 10.38 23.77
C PHE A 212 -7.09 8.96 24.33
N ILE A 213 -7.26 7.94 23.47
CA ILE A 213 -7.22 6.54 23.89
C ILE A 213 -5.80 6.16 24.32
N LEU A 214 -4.77 6.50 23.55
CA LEU A 214 -3.38 6.17 23.89
C LEU A 214 -2.91 6.87 25.17
N ASP A 215 -3.31 8.11 25.39
CA ASP A 215 -3.02 8.87 26.61
C ASP A 215 -3.67 8.25 27.86
N ARG A 216 -4.77 7.51 27.69
CA ARG A 216 -5.49 6.82 28.78
C ARG A 216 -5.15 5.34 28.91
N THR A 217 -4.35 4.79 28.00
CA THR A 217 -4.02 3.35 27.98
C THR A 217 -2.51 3.13 27.95
N LEU A 218 -1.84 3.48 26.85
CA LEU A 218 -0.41 3.27 26.65
C LEU A 218 0.44 4.09 27.62
N GLU A 219 0.14 5.38 27.81
CA GLU A 219 0.94 6.23 28.70
C GLU A 219 0.90 5.77 30.18
N PRO A 220 -0.26 5.44 30.77
CA PRO A 220 -0.32 4.81 32.09
C PRO A 220 0.46 3.49 32.17
N ALA A 221 0.35 2.62 31.16
CA ALA A 221 1.09 1.36 31.13
C ALA A 221 2.61 1.58 31.10
N ILE A 222 3.09 2.57 30.33
CA ILE A 222 4.50 2.96 30.31
C ILE A 222 4.94 3.49 31.68
N ALA A 223 4.09 4.25 32.37
CA ALA A 223 4.40 4.79 33.70
C ALA A 223 4.49 3.69 34.77
N GLU A 224 3.62 2.68 34.70
CA GLU A 224 3.56 1.58 35.68
C GLU A 224 4.65 0.53 35.44
N PHE A 225 4.80 0.05 34.21
CA PHE A 225 5.66 -1.09 33.88
C PHE A 225 7.01 -0.69 33.26
N GLY A 226 7.13 0.55 32.79
CA GLY A 226 8.31 1.05 32.09
C GLY A 226 8.29 0.78 30.58
N HIS A 227 8.80 1.73 29.81
CA HIS A 227 8.80 1.69 28.33
C HIS A 227 9.55 0.51 27.71
N ARG A 228 10.38 -0.24 28.46
CA ARG A 228 11.14 -1.38 27.93
C ARG A 228 10.33 -2.68 27.91
N GLU A 229 9.34 -2.80 28.81
CA GLU A 229 8.56 -4.01 29.02
C GLU A 229 7.21 -3.96 28.29
N VAL A 230 6.66 -2.77 28.10
CA VAL A 230 5.35 -2.57 27.47
C VAL A 230 5.38 -2.99 26.00
N ARG A 231 4.36 -3.71 25.57
CA ARG A 231 4.07 -4.01 24.16
C ARG A 231 2.59 -3.69 23.90
N LEU A 232 2.29 -3.14 22.74
CA LEU A 232 0.94 -2.78 22.32
C LEU A 232 0.48 -3.68 21.18
N ILE A 233 -0.75 -4.15 21.25
CA ILE A 233 -1.43 -4.82 20.15
C ILE A 233 -2.71 -4.07 19.79
N ASP A 234 -2.91 -3.83 18.49
CA ASP A 234 -4.18 -3.40 17.91
C ASP A 234 -4.73 -4.52 17.01
N PRO A 235 -5.77 -5.26 17.45
CA PRO A 235 -6.27 -6.44 16.75
C PRO A 235 -7.21 -6.11 15.57
N THR A 236 -7.45 -4.83 15.31
CA THR A 236 -8.22 -4.32 14.17
C THR A 236 -7.58 -3.03 13.66
N CYS A 237 -6.29 -3.13 13.32
CA CYS A 237 -5.44 -1.95 13.20
C CYS A 237 -5.78 -1.03 12.03
N GLY A 238 -6.60 -1.50 11.09
CA GLY A 238 -6.94 -0.77 9.87
C GLY A 238 -5.67 -0.30 9.17
N SER A 239 -5.67 0.97 8.76
CA SER A 239 -4.51 1.61 8.13
C SER A 239 -3.37 1.96 9.12
N GLY A 240 -3.43 1.53 10.38
CA GLY A 240 -2.33 1.62 11.35
C GLY A 240 -2.28 2.91 12.18
N HIS A 241 -3.40 3.61 12.38
CA HIS A 241 -3.43 4.87 13.13
C HIS A 241 -2.91 4.73 14.56
N PHE A 242 -3.44 3.78 15.33
CA PHE A 242 -2.95 3.50 16.68
C PHE A 242 -1.51 3.00 16.68
N LEU A 243 -1.11 2.20 15.68
CA LEU A 243 0.25 1.69 15.56
C LEU A 243 1.27 2.82 15.39
N LEU A 244 0.98 3.79 14.51
CA LEU A 244 1.82 4.97 14.29
C LEU A 244 1.90 5.84 15.57
N GLY A 245 0.75 6.09 16.21
CA GLY A 245 0.69 6.85 17.45
C GLY A 245 1.43 6.18 18.60
N ALA A 246 1.36 4.85 18.70
CA ALA A 246 2.09 4.05 19.69
C ALA A 246 3.59 4.03 19.41
N PHE A 247 3.97 3.79 18.14
CA PHE A 247 5.36 3.81 17.68
C PHE A 247 6.04 5.15 18.01
N ALA A 248 5.39 6.28 17.69
CA ALA A 248 5.94 7.61 17.97
C ALA A 248 6.16 7.85 19.47
N ARG A 249 5.19 7.47 20.31
CA ARG A 249 5.29 7.58 21.78
C ARG A 249 6.43 6.72 22.34
N LEU A 250 6.50 5.45 21.95
CA LEU A 250 7.54 4.51 22.40
C LEU A 250 8.92 4.93 21.94
N LEU A 251 9.07 5.33 20.67
CA LEU A 251 10.32 5.84 20.13
C LEU A 251 10.82 7.06 20.91
N ARG A 252 9.93 8.02 21.20
CA ARG A 252 10.27 9.19 22.01
C ARG A 252 10.80 8.77 23.39
N ARG A 253 10.22 7.76 24.04
CA ARG A 253 10.73 7.24 25.34
C ARG A 253 12.11 6.62 25.20
N TRP A 254 12.37 5.86 24.14
CA TRP A 254 13.69 5.31 23.85
C TRP A 254 14.74 6.39 23.61
N GLN A 255 14.42 7.39 22.79
CA GLN A 255 15.33 8.52 22.49
C GLN A 255 15.66 9.34 23.74
N LEU A 256 14.67 9.62 24.59
CA LEU A 256 14.90 10.37 25.84
C LEU A 256 15.77 9.61 26.84
N THR A 257 15.64 8.28 26.90
CA THR A 257 16.37 7.45 27.86
C THR A 257 17.74 6.99 27.35
N HIS A 258 17.96 7.04 26.03
CA HIS A 258 19.22 6.63 25.38
C HIS A 258 19.65 7.63 24.29
N PRO A 259 19.89 8.91 24.63
CA PRO A 259 20.14 9.97 23.65
C PRO A 259 21.42 9.78 22.82
N ALA A 260 22.36 8.94 23.29
CA ALA A 260 23.60 8.63 22.59
C ALA A 260 23.54 7.34 21.76
N ALA A 261 22.41 6.61 21.78
CA ALA A 261 22.26 5.38 21.01
C ALA A 261 22.03 5.66 19.52
N ASN A 262 22.34 4.68 18.67
CA ASN A 262 22.07 4.75 17.24
C ASN A 262 20.55 4.89 16.99
N PRO A 263 20.09 5.93 16.27
CA PRO A 263 18.66 6.13 15.98
C PRO A 263 17.98 4.91 15.36
N ARG A 264 18.69 4.17 14.50
CA ARG A 264 18.14 2.98 13.84
C ARG A 264 17.80 1.86 14.84
N ASP A 265 18.65 1.69 15.85
CA ASP A 265 18.43 0.68 16.90
C ASP A 265 17.22 1.07 17.77
N LEU A 266 17.05 2.36 18.05
CA LEU A 266 15.91 2.86 18.81
C LEU A 266 14.60 2.74 18.03
N VAL A 267 14.64 2.98 16.71
CA VAL A 267 13.50 2.77 15.81
C VAL A 267 13.11 1.30 15.79
N GLN A 268 14.05 0.37 15.62
CA GLN A 268 13.73 -1.06 15.65
C GLN A 268 13.14 -1.48 17.01
N LYS A 269 13.71 -1.00 18.13
CA LYS A 269 13.15 -1.26 19.47
C LYS A 269 11.70 -0.80 19.61
N ALA A 270 11.35 0.36 19.07
CA ALA A 270 9.97 0.83 19.08
C ALA A 270 9.06 -0.01 18.17
N LEU A 271 9.53 -0.43 16.99
CA LEU A 271 8.79 -1.33 16.09
C LEU A 271 8.54 -2.71 16.71
N ASP A 272 9.51 -3.25 17.46
CA ASP A 272 9.41 -4.54 18.16
C ASP A 272 8.31 -4.55 19.24
N GLN A 273 7.82 -3.37 19.64
CA GLN A 273 6.82 -3.21 20.69
C GLN A 273 5.41 -2.94 20.15
N VAL A 274 5.24 -2.81 18.84
CA VAL A 274 3.96 -2.46 18.21
C VAL A 274 3.51 -3.61 17.32
N PHE A 275 2.32 -4.15 17.62
CA PHE A 275 1.72 -5.29 16.95
C PHE A 275 0.36 -4.88 16.36
N GLY A 276 0.14 -5.18 15.09
CA GLY A 276 -1.11 -4.91 14.39
C GLY A 276 -1.70 -6.17 13.77
N VAL A 277 -3.01 -6.33 13.84
CA VAL A 277 -3.73 -7.36 13.10
C VAL A 277 -4.91 -6.73 12.39
N ASP A 278 -5.17 -7.08 11.13
CA ASP A 278 -6.42 -6.74 10.47
C ASP A 278 -6.88 -7.86 9.52
N LEU A 279 -8.19 -8.05 9.41
CA LEU A 279 -8.76 -9.04 8.50
C LEU A 279 -8.52 -8.66 7.03
N ASN A 280 -8.35 -7.36 6.76
CA ASN A 280 -8.21 -6.82 5.44
C ASN A 280 -6.73 -6.67 5.04
N PRO A 281 -6.24 -7.45 4.06
CA PRO A 281 -4.83 -7.41 3.67
C PRO A 281 -4.39 -6.04 3.14
N PHE A 282 -5.31 -5.25 2.57
CA PHE A 282 -4.99 -3.89 2.11
C PHE A 282 -4.74 -2.94 3.27
N ALA A 283 -5.51 -3.08 4.35
CA ALA A 283 -5.33 -2.27 5.55
C ALA A 283 -3.97 -2.56 6.18
N VAL A 284 -3.60 -3.84 6.30
CA VAL A 284 -2.27 -4.30 6.75
C VAL A 284 -1.14 -3.75 5.87
N ALA A 285 -1.30 -3.83 4.54
CA ALA A 285 -0.30 -3.30 3.60
C ALA A 285 -0.11 -1.78 3.76
N ILE A 286 -1.20 -1.02 3.89
CA ILE A 286 -1.15 0.42 4.14
C ILE A 286 -0.47 0.70 5.49
N ALA A 287 -0.87 0.02 6.57
CA ALA A 287 -0.28 0.20 7.89
C ALA A 287 1.24 -0.09 7.88
N ARG A 288 1.66 -1.16 7.20
CA ARG A 288 3.07 -1.53 7.03
C ARG A 288 3.84 -0.46 6.28
N PHE A 289 3.31 0.01 5.15
CA PHE A 289 3.95 1.07 4.37
C PHE A 289 4.09 2.37 5.18
N ARG A 290 3.04 2.76 5.91
CA ARG A 290 3.06 3.96 6.77
C ARG A 290 4.08 3.86 7.90
N LEU A 291 4.15 2.71 8.57
CA LEU A 291 5.16 2.46 9.61
C LEU A 291 6.58 2.46 9.04
N LEU A 292 6.79 1.88 7.86
CA LEU A 292 8.09 1.92 7.18
C LEU A 292 8.53 3.37 6.93
N LEU A 293 7.65 4.21 6.38
CA LEU A 293 7.98 5.62 6.12
C LEU A 293 8.28 6.39 7.41
N ALA A 294 7.49 6.19 8.46
CA ALA A 294 7.76 6.76 9.78
C ALA A 294 9.11 6.29 10.35
N ALA A 295 9.47 5.02 10.18
CA ALA A 295 10.74 4.46 10.61
C ALA A 295 11.94 5.03 9.83
N LEU A 296 11.79 5.22 8.51
CA LEU A 296 12.81 5.85 7.66
C LEU A 296 13.06 7.31 8.06
N GLN A 297 11.98 8.08 8.22
CA GLN A 297 12.04 9.48 8.62
C GLN A 297 12.70 9.62 9.98
N ALA A 298 12.29 8.82 10.96
CA ALA A 298 12.87 8.81 12.30
C ALA A 298 14.34 8.34 12.33
N SER A 299 14.77 7.58 11.32
CA SER A 299 16.16 7.12 11.17
C SER A 299 17.03 8.07 10.33
N GLY A 300 16.45 9.13 9.75
CA GLY A 300 17.14 10.04 8.82
C GLY A 300 17.59 9.35 7.53
N ILE A 301 16.84 8.33 7.06
CA ILE A 301 17.17 7.58 5.86
C ILE A 301 16.33 8.10 4.69
N PRO A 302 16.92 8.78 3.70
CA PRO A 302 16.15 9.42 2.62
C PRO A 302 15.75 8.44 1.51
N ARG A 303 16.35 7.26 1.43
CA ARG A 303 16.15 6.31 0.34
C ARG A 303 15.95 4.89 0.85
N LEU A 304 15.02 4.17 0.22
CA LEU A 304 14.67 2.79 0.60
C LEU A 304 15.84 1.82 0.48
N ARG A 305 16.71 1.99 -0.54
CA ARG A 305 17.89 1.12 -0.73
C ARG A 305 18.87 1.12 0.45
N ASP A 306 18.87 2.21 1.23
CA ASP A 306 19.77 2.42 2.36
C ASP A 306 19.11 2.03 3.70
N ALA A 307 17.84 1.59 3.64
CA ALA A 307 17.08 1.20 4.80
C ALA A 307 17.58 -0.14 5.37
N PRO A 308 17.66 -0.27 6.70
CA PRO A 308 17.87 -1.58 7.32
C PRO A 308 16.64 -2.46 7.07
N ALA A 309 16.79 -3.77 7.25
CA ALA A 309 15.68 -4.71 7.19
C ALA A 309 14.80 -4.59 8.44
N PHE A 310 14.07 -3.48 8.57
CA PHE A 310 13.16 -3.24 9.68
C PHE A 310 12.17 -4.40 9.81
N GLN A 311 12.08 -4.96 11.01
CA GLN A 311 11.08 -5.97 11.32
C GLN A 311 9.83 -5.28 11.85
N MET A 312 8.67 -5.66 11.31
CA MET A 312 7.37 -5.09 11.67
C MET A 312 6.37 -6.21 11.94
N ASN A 313 5.65 -6.10 13.06
CA ASN A 313 4.72 -7.13 13.53
C ASN A 313 3.29 -6.82 13.07
N LEU A 314 3.02 -6.95 11.76
CA LEU A 314 1.66 -6.84 11.23
C LEU A 314 1.22 -8.14 10.56
N ALA A 315 -0.03 -8.53 10.79
CA ALA A 315 -0.66 -9.72 10.23
C ALA A 315 -2.05 -9.40 9.66
#